data_AF-A0A060WN94-F1
#
_entry.id   AF-A0A060WN94-F1
#
_cell.length_a   1.000
_cell.length_b   1.000
_cell.length_c   1.000
_cell.angle_alpha   90.00
_cell.angle_beta   90.00
_cell.angle_gamma   90.00
#
_symmetry.space_group_name_H-M   'P 1'
#
loop_
_entity.id
_entity.type
_entity.pdbx_description
1 polymer ?
#
loop_
_entity_poly.entity_id
_entity_poly.type
_entity_poly.pdbx_seq_one_letter_code
_entity_poly.pdbx_strand_id
1 'polypeptide(L)'
;MLFNRSLPAPARPSNITTLDGSDLEYVDNYKYLGVWLDCKLSFQTHIKHLQSKVKSRIGFLFRNKASFTHAAKHTLVKLTILPILDFGDVIYKIGSNTLLNTFDAVYHSAIRFVTKGPYTTHHCDLYALVGWPSLHTRRQTHWLQVIYKTLLGKVPPYLSSLVTIASPTCSTRSSRYFSLITPKTNSSLVRLSFQFYAANDWNKLQKSLKLPLPLLYLFILLLCNPLFRSLLCTLFHCKSTVPVFYLLYCIYFATMAFFLPLPPLTHLSCSHCI
;
A
#
# COMPACT_ATOMS: atom_id res chain seq x y z
N MET A 1 -1.95 27.10 -32.14
CA MET A 1 -1.80 26.47 -30.81
C MET A 1 -2.63 27.29 -29.83
N LEU A 2 -3.85 26.85 -29.55
CA LEU A 2 -4.82 27.56 -28.70
C LEU A 2 -4.92 26.78 -27.38
N PHE A 3 -5.01 27.50 -26.26
CA PHE A 3 -5.07 27.00 -24.87
C PHE A 3 -3.72 26.74 -24.18
N ASN A 4 -2.96 27.81 -23.94
CA ASN A 4 -2.11 27.92 -22.76
C ASN A 4 -2.55 29.13 -21.93
N ARG A 5 -3.78 29.12 -21.40
CA ARG A 5 -4.13 29.99 -20.29
C ARG A 5 -3.91 29.19 -19.02
N SER A 6 -2.74 29.36 -18.40
CA SER A 6 -2.58 29.05 -16.98
C SER A 6 -3.68 29.79 -16.24
N LEU A 7 -4.59 29.06 -15.59
CA LEU A 7 -5.60 29.66 -14.74
C LEU A 7 -4.90 30.59 -13.72
N PRO A 8 -5.35 31.84 -13.55
CA PRO A 8 -4.79 32.71 -12.54
C PRO A 8 -4.88 32.01 -11.18
N ALA A 9 -3.85 32.16 -10.35
CA ALA A 9 -3.85 31.61 -9.00
C ALA A 9 -5.14 32.07 -8.29
N PRO A 10 -5.87 31.18 -7.60
CA PRO A 10 -7.08 31.57 -6.91
C PRO A 10 -6.74 32.72 -5.95
N ALA A 11 -7.48 33.83 -6.09
CA ALA A 11 -7.32 34.98 -5.21
C ALA A 11 -7.50 34.52 -3.77
N ARG A 12 -6.64 34.99 -2.86
CA ARG A 12 -6.75 34.66 -1.44
C ARG A 12 -8.12 35.12 -0.95
N PRO A 13 -8.98 34.21 -0.42
CA PRO A 13 -10.25 34.61 0.14
C PRO A 13 -10.01 35.56 1.33
N SER A 14 -10.87 36.56 1.48
CA SER A 14 -10.88 37.50 2.61
C SER A 14 -11.06 36.76 3.94
N ASN A 15 -10.53 37.35 5.02
CA ASN A 15 -10.46 36.82 6.39
C ASN A 15 -11.68 35.97 6.76
N ILE A 16 -11.46 34.67 6.99
CA ILE A 16 -12.46 33.75 7.51
C ILE A 16 -12.34 33.79 9.02
N THR A 17 -13.38 34.25 9.72
CA THR A 17 -13.41 34.28 11.19
C THR A 17 -14.00 33.00 11.74
N THR A 18 -13.48 32.52 12.88
CA THR A 18 -14.09 31.44 13.66
C THR A 18 -15.40 31.88 14.30
N LEU A 19 -16.16 30.93 14.85
CA LEU A 19 -17.35 31.22 15.66
C LEU A 19 -17.04 32.12 16.88
N ASP A 20 -15.79 32.08 17.35
CA ASP A 20 -15.30 32.87 18.48
C ASP A 20 -14.75 34.25 18.05
N GLY A 21 -14.85 34.60 16.76
CA GLY A 21 -14.41 35.89 16.22
C GLY A 21 -12.90 36.02 15.97
N SER A 22 -12.13 34.94 16.07
CA SER A 22 -10.70 34.94 15.75
C SER A 22 -10.46 34.74 14.24
N ASP A 23 -9.49 35.48 13.68
CA ASP A 23 -9.10 35.36 12.28
C ASP A 23 -8.38 34.03 12.03
N LEU A 24 -8.83 33.25 11.03
CA LEU A 24 -8.14 32.05 10.58
C LEU A 24 -6.99 32.42 9.64
N GLU A 25 -5.78 32.00 10.02
CA GLU A 25 -4.61 32.15 9.16
C GLU A 25 -4.70 31.22 7.94
N TYR A 26 -4.54 31.80 6.75
CA TYR A 26 -4.42 31.04 5.52
C TYR A 26 -2.97 30.54 5.35
N VAL A 27 -2.78 29.22 5.40
CA VAL A 27 -1.47 28.59 5.28
C VAL A 27 -1.40 27.69 4.05
N ASP A 28 -0.37 27.85 3.22
CA ASP A 28 -0.18 27.05 2.00
C ASP A 28 0.22 25.58 2.27
N ASN A 29 0.80 25.32 3.44
CA ASN A 29 1.22 23.99 3.88
C ASN A 29 0.82 23.76 5.35
N TYR A 30 0.03 22.73 5.60
CA TYR A 30 -0.42 22.39 6.94
C TYR A 30 -0.08 20.93 7.28
N LYS A 31 0.35 20.69 8.51
CA LYS A 31 0.68 19.34 8.98
C LYS A 31 -0.51 18.77 9.76
N TYR A 32 -1.14 17.76 9.21
CA TYR A 32 -2.27 17.06 9.82
C TYR A 32 -1.91 15.60 10.12
N LEU A 33 -2.00 15.20 11.39
CA LEU A 33 -1.71 13.83 11.87
C LEU A 33 -0.38 13.25 11.36
N GLY A 34 0.63 14.10 11.16
CA GLY A 34 1.95 13.70 10.66
C GLY A 34 2.13 13.72 9.14
N VAL A 35 1.07 13.97 8.38
CA VAL A 35 1.11 14.17 6.92
C VAL A 35 1.11 15.67 6.60
N TRP A 36 1.94 16.09 5.65
CA TRP A 36 1.94 17.47 5.18
C TRP A 36 1.00 17.60 3.98
N LEU A 37 0.05 18.52 4.09
CA LEU A 37 -0.93 18.82 3.06
C LEU A 37 -0.60 20.20 2.49
N ASP A 38 -0.39 20.25 1.19
CA ASP A 38 -0.24 21.48 0.43
C ASP A 38 -1.57 21.88 -0.22
N CYS A 39 -1.74 23.16 -0.55
CA CYS A 39 -2.95 23.68 -1.18
C CYS A 39 -3.33 22.99 -2.50
N LYS A 40 -2.37 22.31 -3.15
CA LYS A 40 -2.56 21.55 -4.39
C LYS A 40 -2.69 20.04 -4.18
N LEU A 41 -2.59 19.55 -2.94
CA LEU A 41 -2.52 18.13 -2.59
C LEU A 41 -1.49 17.35 -3.43
N SER A 42 -0.38 17.99 -3.78
CA SER A 42 0.72 17.37 -4.53
C SER A 42 1.58 16.45 -3.65
N PHE A 43 1.53 16.63 -2.32
CA PHE A 43 2.36 15.93 -1.34
C PHE A 43 3.88 16.15 -1.51
N GLN A 44 4.30 17.14 -2.29
CA GLN A 44 5.73 17.39 -2.54
C GLN A 44 6.49 17.74 -1.25
N THR A 45 5.91 18.57 -0.40
CA THR A 45 6.48 18.94 0.91
C THR A 45 6.56 17.73 1.82
N HIS A 46 5.50 16.92 1.90
CA HIS A 46 5.47 15.68 2.67
C HIS A 46 6.60 14.73 2.27
N ILE A 47 6.77 14.50 0.97
CA ILE A 47 7.77 13.58 0.44
C ILE A 47 9.19 14.06 0.73
N LYS A 48 9.48 15.35 0.56
CA LYS A 48 10.77 15.94 0.93
C LYS A 48 11.08 15.77 2.43
N HIS A 49 10.10 16.01 3.30
CA HIS A 49 10.27 15.82 4.74
C HIS A 49 10.53 14.35 5.10
N LEU A 50 9.76 13.41 4.54
CA LEU A 50 9.98 11.98 4.75
C LEU A 50 11.36 11.55 4.24
N GLN A 51 11.78 11.98 3.05
CA GLN A 51 13.11 11.68 2.52
C GLN A 51 14.21 12.19 3.45
N SER A 52 14.12 13.42 3.94
CA SER A 52 15.10 13.98 4.88
C SER A 52 15.18 13.16 6.17
N LYS A 53 14.02 12.83 6.74
CA LYS A 53 13.91 12.02 7.96
C LYS A 53 14.55 10.64 7.77
N VAL A 54 14.25 9.96 6.68
CA VAL A 54 14.79 8.63 6.38
C VAL A 54 16.28 8.70 6.06
N LYS A 55 16.74 9.67 5.27
CA LYS A 55 18.17 9.90 4.98
C LYS A 55 18.98 10.10 6.27
N SER A 56 18.47 10.89 7.21
CA SER A 56 19.12 11.08 8.51
C SER A 56 19.27 9.78 9.29
N ARG A 57 18.23 8.92 9.31
CA ARG A 57 18.28 7.62 10.00
C ARG A 57 19.25 6.67 9.32
N ILE A 58 19.20 6.58 7.99
CA ILE A 58 20.13 5.76 7.20
C ILE A 58 21.58 6.23 7.42
N GLY A 59 21.84 7.53 7.41
CA GLY A 59 23.17 8.09 7.67
C GLY A 59 23.73 7.69 9.04
N PHE A 60 22.88 7.71 10.08
CA PHE A 60 23.25 7.20 11.40
C PHE A 60 23.59 5.70 11.38
N LEU A 61 22.78 4.90 10.70
CA LEU A 61 23.01 3.45 10.56
C LEU A 61 24.33 3.16 9.83
N PHE A 62 24.63 3.87 8.74
CA PHE A 62 25.86 3.70 7.98
C PHE A 62 27.12 4.03 8.78
N ARG A 63 27.09 5.07 9.64
CA ARG A 63 28.22 5.41 10.53
C ARG A 63 28.54 4.27 11.51
N ASN A 64 27.50 3.56 11.98
CA ASN A 64 27.64 2.46 12.94
C ASN A 64 27.56 1.07 12.25
N LYS A 65 27.81 0.99 10.93
CA LYS A 65 27.59 -0.25 10.16
C LYS A 65 28.43 -1.44 10.61
N ALA A 66 29.56 -1.21 11.27
CA ALA A 66 30.45 -2.26 11.76
C ALA A 66 29.89 -2.95 13.02
N SER A 67 29.06 -2.23 13.79
CA SER A 67 28.51 -2.69 15.07
C SER A 67 27.35 -3.67 14.93
N PHE A 68 26.86 -3.92 13.72
CA PHE A 68 25.66 -4.73 13.48
C PHE A 68 25.94 -5.96 12.63
N THR A 69 25.42 -7.10 13.06
CA THR A 69 25.34 -8.33 12.25
C THR A 69 24.39 -8.13 11.06
N HIS A 70 24.47 -8.99 10.05
CA HIS A 70 23.58 -8.89 8.88
C HIS A 70 22.09 -9.00 9.27
N ALA A 71 21.75 -9.94 10.15
CA ALA A 71 20.39 -10.09 10.68
C ALA A 71 19.94 -8.84 11.46
N ALA A 72 20.81 -8.26 12.29
CA ALA A 72 20.50 -7.03 13.01
C ALA A 72 20.25 -5.85 12.05
N LYS A 73 21.01 -5.73 10.95
CA LYS A 73 20.79 -4.68 9.94
C LYS A 73 19.43 -4.84 9.26
N HIS A 74 19.06 -6.07 8.89
CA HIS A 74 17.76 -6.37 8.29
C HIS A 74 16.62 -5.95 9.22
N THR A 75 16.67 -6.39 10.48
CA THR A 75 15.68 -6.04 11.51
C THR A 75 15.63 -4.54 11.79
N LEU A 76 16.79 -3.87 11.92
CA LEU A 76 16.85 -2.43 12.18
C LEU A 76 16.16 -1.62 11.07
N VAL A 77 16.47 -1.91 9.80
CA VAL A 77 15.82 -1.21 8.68
C VAL A 77 14.33 -1.52 8.64
N LYS A 78 13.93 -2.78 8.87
CA LYS A 78 12.53 -3.20 8.91
C LYS A 78 11.72 -2.51 10.01
N LEU A 79 12.31 -2.28 11.19
CA LEU A 79 11.63 -1.69 12.34
C LEU A 79 11.74 -0.17 12.43
N THR A 80 12.74 0.45 11.81
CA THR A 80 12.98 1.91 11.94
C THR A 80 12.73 2.70 10.67
N ILE A 81 12.97 2.12 9.49
CA ILE A 81 12.87 2.82 8.21
C ILE A 81 11.53 2.52 7.53
N LEU A 82 11.17 1.23 7.41
CA LEU A 82 9.92 0.86 6.73
C LEU A 82 8.67 1.50 7.38
N PRO A 83 8.51 1.56 8.72
CA PRO A 83 7.33 2.17 9.30
C PRO A 83 7.21 3.67 9.00
N ILE A 84 8.33 4.38 8.81
CA ILE A 84 8.32 5.79 8.41
C ILE A 84 7.80 5.94 6.98
N LEU A 85 8.14 4.99 6.10
CA LEU A 85 7.71 4.99 4.71
C LEU A 85 6.27 4.49 4.55
N ASP A 86 5.88 3.47 5.32
CA ASP A 86 4.55 2.85 5.26
C ASP A 86 3.49 3.77 5.92
N PHE A 87 3.89 4.69 6.80
CA PHE A 87 2.95 5.62 7.42
C PHE A 87 2.37 6.62 6.40
N GLY A 88 1.05 6.59 6.23
CA GLY A 88 0.33 7.51 5.33
C GLY A 88 0.50 7.19 3.84
N ASP A 89 1.04 6.02 3.51
CA ASP A 89 1.38 5.63 2.14
C ASP A 89 0.18 5.46 1.20
N VAL A 90 -0.94 5.01 1.76
CA VAL A 90 -2.27 4.98 1.13
C VAL A 90 -2.72 6.38 0.71
N ILE A 91 -2.39 7.42 1.50
CA ILE A 91 -2.83 8.81 1.28
C ILE A 91 -1.99 9.44 0.19
N TYR A 92 -0.66 9.47 0.37
CA TYR A 92 0.22 10.15 -0.58
C TYR A 92 0.46 9.37 -1.88
N LYS A 93 -0.04 8.12 -2.01
CA LYS A 93 -0.06 7.34 -3.27
C LYS A 93 -0.71 8.10 -4.43
N ILE A 94 -1.63 9.00 -4.12
CA ILE A 94 -2.36 9.83 -5.10
C ILE A 94 -1.42 10.85 -5.78
N GLY A 95 -0.26 11.14 -5.16
CA GLY A 95 0.78 12.00 -5.73
C GLY A 95 1.35 11.47 -7.06
N SER A 96 2.12 12.31 -7.75
CA SER A 96 2.67 11.95 -9.06
C SER A 96 3.69 10.80 -8.95
N ASN A 97 3.68 9.90 -9.95
CA ASN A 97 4.66 8.80 -10.00
C ASN A 97 6.10 9.32 -10.03
N THR A 98 6.36 10.44 -10.71
CA THR A 98 7.68 11.06 -10.75
C THR A 98 8.16 11.45 -9.35
N LEU A 99 7.28 12.02 -8.54
CA LEU A 99 7.57 12.39 -7.15
C LEU A 99 7.75 11.13 -6.28
N LEU A 100 6.88 10.13 -6.41
CA LEU A 100 6.99 8.87 -5.66
C LEU A 100 8.26 8.09 -5.97
N ASN A 101 8.71 8.10 -7.22
CA ASN A 101 9.95 7.43 -7.65
C ASN A 101 11.19 8.05 -7.00
N THR A 102 11.13 9.31 -6.55
CA THR A 102 12.25 9.90 -5.81
C THR A 102 12.51 9.21 -4.46
N PHE A 103 11.52 8.50 -3.88
CA PHE A 103 11.73 7.70 -2.68
C PHE A 103 12.58 6.45 -2.91
N ASP A 104 12.59 5.92 -4.14
CA ASP A 104 13.27 4.66 -4.43
C ASP A 104 14.77 4.76 -4.17
N ALA A 105 15.39 5.92 -4.44
CA ALA A 105 16.81 6.15 -4.12
C ALA A 105 17.12 5.98 -2.63
N VAL A 106 16.24 6.49 -1.76
CA VAL A 106 16.40 6.38 -0.30
C VAL A 106 16.15 4.94 0.16
N TYR A 107 15.16 4.28 -0.43
CA TYR A 107 14.86 2.87 -0.15
C TYR A 107 16.00 1.94 -0.58
N HIS A 108 16.57 2.13 -1.76
CA HIS A 108 17.72 1.38 -2.24
C HIS A 108 18.94 1.61 -1.36
N SER A 109 19.16 2.83 -0.86
CA SER A 109 20.22 3.09 0.12
C SER A 109 20.02 2.27 1.41
N ALA A 110 18.79 2.18 1.92
CA ALA A 110 18.47 1.34 3.08
C ALA A 110 18.69 -0.16 2.80
N ILE A 111 18.31 -0.64 1.62
CA ILE A 111 18.57 -2.02 1.21
C ILE A 111 20.08 -2.30 1.11
N ARG A 112 20.84 -1.38 0.50
CA ARG A 112 22.30 -1.47 0.38
C ARG A 112 23.00 -1.49 1.73
N PHE A 113 22.45 -0.81 2.74
CA PHE A 113 22.96 -0.92 4.11
C PHE A 113 22.92 -2.37 4.62
N VAL A 114 21.85 -3.11 4.30
CA VAL A 114 21.67 -4.52 4.69
C VAL A 114 22.53 -5.46 3.84
N THR A 115 22.46 -5.35 2.50
CA THR A 115 23.13 -6.28 1.58
C THR A 115 24.62 -6.02 1.40
N LYS A 116 25.10 -4.81 1.69
CA LYS A 116 26.44 -4.32 1.32
C LYS A 116 26.70 -4.35 -0.20
N GLY A 117 25.65 -4.35 -1.03
CA GLY A 117 25.79 -4.42 -2.49
C GLY A 117 26.34 -3.12 -3.12
N PRO A 118 27.24 -3.21 -4.13
CA PRO A 118 27.86 -2.06 -4.79
C PRO A 118 26.82 -1.22 -5.55
N TYR A 119 27.04 0.08 -5.69
CA TYR A 119 26.07 1.01 -6.31
C TYR A 119 25.64 0.64 -7.74
N THR A 120 26.43 -0.18 -8.43
CA THR A 120 26.15 -0.72 -9.77
C THR A 120 25.14 -1.86 -9.79
N THR A 121 24.86 -2.52 -8.65
CA THR A 121 23.89 -3.62 -8.58
C THR A 121 22.50 -3.13 -8.98
N HIS A 122 21.86 -3.90 -9.87
CA HIS A 122 20.51 -3.62 -10.35
C HIS A 122 19.48 -3.77 -9.21
N HIS A 123 18.42 -2.97 -9.24
CA HIS A 123 17.46 -2.89 -8.13
C HIS A 123 16.66 -4.19 -7.92
N CYS A 124 16.44 -4.99 -8.97
CA CYS A 124 15.78 -6.30 -8.85
C CYS A 124 16.60 -7.27 -7.98
N ASP A 125 17.92 -7.28 -8.15
CA ASP A 125 18.80 -8.18 -7.41
C ASP A 125 18.85 -7.76 -5.94
N LEU A 126 18.85 -6.45 -5.67
CA LEU A 126 18.76 -5.91 -4.31
C LEU A 126 17.47 -6.37 -3.60
N TYR A 127 16.34 -6.35 -4.29
CA TYR A 127 15.07 -6.82 -3.75
C TYR A 127 15.08 -8.33 -3.48
N ALA A 128 15.68 -9.11 -4.37
CA ALA A 128 15.80 -10.56 -4.23
C ALA A 128 16.69 -10.94 -3.02
N LEU A 129 17.84 -10.26 -2.87
CA LEU A 129 18.79 -10.52 -1.79
C LEU A 129 18.21 -10.26 -0.39
N VAL A 130 17.39 -9.23 -0.23
CA VAL A 130 16.77 -8.90 1.07
C VAL A 130 15.42 -9.59 1.27
N GLY A 131 14.80 -10.05 0.17
CA GLY A 131 13.44 -10.58 0.20
C GLY A 131 12.39 -9.49 0.48
N TRP A 132 12.59 -8.27 -0.02
CA TRP A 132 11.60 -7.20 0.13
C TRP A 132 10.99 -6.78 -1.21
N PRO A 133 9.68 -6.49 -1.27
CA PRO A 133 9.06 -5.92 -2.47
C PRO A 133 9.53 -4.48 -2.72
N SER A 134 9.28 -3.97 -3.93
CA SER A 134 9.50 -2.55 -4.23
C SER A 134 8.53 -1.67 -3.42
N LEU A 135 8.90 -0.41 -3.17
CA LEU A 135 8.01 0.52 -2.49
C LEU A 135 6.68 0.71 -3.23
N HIS A 136 6.70 0.73 -4.56
CA HIS A 136 5.49 0.79 -5.36
C HIS A 136 4.54 -0.38 -5.04
N THR A 137 5.07 -1.60 -5.04
CA THR A 137 4.27 -2.79 -4.70
C THR A 137 3.75 -2.73 -3.27
N ARG A 138 4.56 -2.31 -2.29
CA ARG A 138 4.10 -2.14 -0.89
C ARG A 138 2.90 -1.21 -0.79
N ARG A 139 3.02 0.00 -1.36
CA ARG A 139 1.94 1.00 -1.38
C ARG A 139 0.69 0.48 -2.06
N GLN A 140 0.86 -0.22 -3.18
CA GLN A 140 -0.25 -0.82 -3.90
C GLN A 140 -0.94 -1.91 -3.05
N THR A 141 -0.18 -2.73 -2.34
CA THR A 141 -0.73 -3.75 -1.43
C THR A 141 -1.52 -3.11 -0.29
N HIS A 142 -0.97 -2.11 0.42
CA HIS A 142 -1.70 -1.41 1.48
C HIS A 142 -2.96 -0.72 0.96
N TRP A 143 -2.89 -0.09 -0.21
CA TRP A 143 -4.05 0.50 -0.88
C TRP A 143 -5.16 -0.53 -1.14
N LEU A 144 -4.81 -1.68 -1.70
CA LEU A 144 -5.76 -2.76 -1.97
C LEU A 144 -6.34 -3.36 -0.68
N GLN A 145 -5.54 -3.45 0.39
CA GLN A 145 -6.01 -3.87 1.70
C GLN A 145 -7.07 -2.91 2.26
N VAL A 146 -6.88 -1.60 2.10
CA VAL A 146 -7.88 -0.60 2.50
C VAL A 146 -9.19 -0.79 1.73
N ILE A 147 -9.12 -0.93 0.40
CA ILE A 147 -10.31 -1.17 -0.44
C ILE A 147 -11.02 -2.46 -0.01
N TYR A 148 -10.27 -3.53 0.18
CA TYR A 148 -10.83 -4.80 0.63
C TYR A 148 -11.52 -4.67 2.00
N LYS A 149 -10.90 -3.98 2.96
CA LYS A 149 -11.51 -3.72 4.27
C LYS A 149 -12.78 -2.86 4.15
N THR A 150 -12.80 -1.88 3.24
CA THR A 150 -14.01 -1.06 3.00
C THR A 150 -15.17 -1.90 2.45
N LEU A 151 -14.87 -2.85 1.56
CA LEU A 151 -15.86 -3.79 1.01
C LEU A 151 -16.44 -4.73 2.07
N LEU A 152 -15.65 -5.09 3.08
CA LEU A 152 -16.11 -5.88 4.23
C LEU A 152 -16.85 -5.06 5.29
N GLY A 153 -16.94 -3.73 5.14
CA GLY A 153 -17.53 -2.86 6.17
C GLY A 153 -16.70 -2.75 7.45
N LYS A 154 -15.41 -3.10 7.43
CA LYS A 154 -14.50 -3.04 8.60
C LYS A 154 -13.80 -1.69 8.78
N VAL A 155 -14.27 -0.67 8.06
CA VAL A 155 -13.69 0.68 7.99
C VAL A 155 -14.77 1.67 8.41
N PRO A 156 -14.45 2.87 8.92
CA PRO A 156 -15.47 3.84 9.31
C PRO A 156 -16.58 4.03 8.26
N PRO A 157 -17.85 4.20 8.69
CA PRO A 157 -19.00 4.23 7.78
C PRO A 157 -18.87 5.23 6.64
N TYR A 158 -18.23 6.38 6.89
CA TYR A 158 -18.00 7.42 5.89
C TYR A 158 -17.13 6.97 4.71
N LEU A 159 -16.23 5.99 4.89
CA LEU A 159 -15.44 5.44 3.78
C LEU A 159 -16.19 4.32 3.07
N SER A 160 -16.91 3.48 3.83
CA SER A 160 -17.71 2.40 3.24
C SER A 160 -18.84 2.95 2.36
N SER A 161 -19.45 4.08 2.72
CA SER A 161 -20.48 4.74 1.91
C SER A 161 -19.97 5.29 0.58
N LEU A 162 -18.65 5.52 0.43
CA LEU A 162 -18.05 6.03 -0.81
C LEU A 162 -17.81 4.95 -1.86
N VAL A 163 -18.00 3.67 -1.51
CA VAL A 163 -17.70 2.53 -2.37
C VAL A 163 -18.96 1.72 -2.61
N THR A 164 -19.47 1.76 -3.85
CA THR A 164 -20.66 1.01 -4.24
C THR A 164 -20.29 -0.18 -5.10
N ILE A 165 -20.73 -1.37 -4.70
CA ILE A 165 -20.59 -2.60 -5.49
C ILE A 165 -21.51 -2.48 -6.70
N ALA A 166 -20.97 -2.76 -7.89
CA ALA A 166 -21.78 -2.81 -9.10
C ALA A 166 -22.66 -4.07 -9.08
N SER A 167 -23.97 -3.87 -9.06
CA SER A 167 -24.96 -4.93 -9.30
C SER A 167 -25.35 -4.89 -10.78
N PRO A 168 -24.83 -5.80 -11.63
CA PRO A 168 -25.21 -5.81 -13.03
C PRO A 168 -26.67 -6.28 -13.18
N THR A 169 -27.48 -5.48 -13.87
CA THR A 169 -28.89 -5.80 -14.17
C THR A 169 -29.05 -6.95 -15.17
N CYS A 170 -27.98 -7.30 -15.91
CA CYS A 170 -27.95 -8.42 -16.85
C CYS A 170 -26.67 -9.26 -16.68
N SER A 171 -26.80 -10.58 -16.88
CA SER A 171 -25.69 -11.54 -16.80
C SER A 171 -24.72 -11.39 -17.98
N THR A 172 -23.79 -10.45 -17.85
CA THR A 172 -22.68 -10.22 -18.78
C THR A 172 -21.41 -10.92 -18.27
N ARG A 173 -20.38 -11.14 -19.11
CA ARG A 173 -19.12 -11.79 -18.67
C ARG A 173 -18.44 -11.12 -17.46
N SER A 174 -18.75 -9.85 -17.16
CA SER A 174 -18.31 -9.11 -15.97
C SER A 174 -19.10 -9.40 -14.68
N SER A 175 -20.23 -10.13 -14.76
CA SER A 175 -21.02 -10.54 -13.58
C SER A 175 -20.31 -11.58 -12.71
N ARG A 176 -19.27 -12.23 -13.23
CA ARG A 176 -18.54 -13.31 -12.52
C ARG A 176 -17.59 -12.82 -11.43
N TYR A 177 -17.33 -11.51 -11.33
CA TYR A 177 -16.41 -10.95 -10.35
C TYR A 177 -16.89 -9.61 -9.78
N PHE A 178 -16.50 -9.33 -8.54
CA PHE A 178 -16.92 -8.13 -7.81
C PHE A 178 -16.28 -6.87 -8.42
N SER A 179 -17.05 -6.13 -9.20
CA SER A 179 -16.66 -4.83 -9.73
C SER A 179 -17.27 -3.68 -8.92
N LEU A 180 -16.57 -2.56 -8.89
CA LEU A 180 -17.01 -1.33 -8.24
C LEU A 180 -17.57 -0.35 -9.27
N ILE A 181 -18.57 0.44 -8.88
CA ILE A 181 -19.10 1.51 -9.73
C ILE A 181 -18.04 2.61 -9.80
N THR A 182 -17.53 2.89 -11.01
CA THR A 182 -16.65 4.04 -11.24
C THR A 182 -17.50 5.25 -11.64
N PRO A 183 -17.51 6.34 -10.87
CA PRO A 183 -18.28 7.54 -11.23
C PRO A 183 -17.73 8.14 -12.53
N LYS A 184 -18.62 8.61 -13.42
CA LYS A 184 -18.24 9.35 -14.62
C LYS A 184 -17.82 10.75 -14.21
N THR A 185 -16.58 11.14 -14.51
CA THR A 185 -16.02 12.43 -14.07
C THR A 185 -15.18 13.06 -15.17
N ASN A 186 -15.33 14.37 -15.35
CA ASN A 186 -14.59 15.16 -16.34
C ASN A 186 -13.45 15.98 -15.70
N SER A 187 -13.40 16.08 -14.37
CA SER A 187 -12.41 16.86 -13.63
C SER A 187 -11.24 15.99 -13.14
N SER A 188 -10.02 16.49 -13.32
CA SER A 188 -8.79 15.80 -12.89
C SER A 188 -8.74 15.56 -11.38
N LEU A 189 -9.24 16.50 -10.57
CA LEU A 189 -9.28 16.40 -9.11
C LEU A 189 -10.22 15.28 -8.62
N VAL A 190 -11.39 15.13 -9.23
CA VAL A 190 -12.33 14.07 -8.81
C VAL A 190 -11.78 12.69 -9.18
N ARG A 191 -10.93 12.58 -10.20
CA ARG A 191 -10.21 11.33 -10.51
C ARG A 191 -9.20 10.92 -9.41
N LEU A 192 -8.78 11.87 -8.58
CA LEU A 192 -7.94 11.63 -7.40
C LEU A 192 -8.76 11.29 -6.15
N SER A 193 -10.09 11.41 -6.19
CA SER A 193 -10.95 11.05 -5.07
C SER A 193 -10.90 9.56 -4.76
N PHE A 194 -11.08 9.23 -3.48
CA PHE A 194 -11.09 7.85 -3.00
C PHE A 194 -12.05 6.98 -3.80
N GLN A 195 -13.31 7.40 -3.98
CA GLN A 195 -14.34 6.68 -4.75
C GLN A 195 -13.89 6.29 -6.16
N PHE A 196 -13.31 7.23 -6.91
CA PHE A 196 -12.92 6.99 -8.30
C PHE A 196 -11.66 6.16 -8.37
N TYR A 197 -10.63 6.54 -7.60
CA TYR A 197 -9.33 5.91 -7.65
C TYR A 197 -9.38 4.48 -7.12
N ALA A 198 -10.14 4.23 -6.05
CA ALA A 198 -10.36 2.90 -5.49
C ALA A 198 -11.11 2.00 -6.48
N ALA A 199 -12.24 2.47 -7.02
CA ALA A 199 -13.01 1.71 -7.99
C ALA A 199 -12.18 1.37 -9.24
N ASN A 200 -11.40 2.32 -9.75
CA ASN A 200 -10.56 2.13 -10.93
C ASN A 200 -9.44 1.10 -10.69
N ASP A 201 -8.66 1.24 -9.62
CA ASP A 201 -7.57 0.31 -9.31
C ASP A 201 -8.09 -1.10 -8.98
N TRP A 202 -9.21 -1.19 -8.26
CA TRP A 202 -9.88 -2.46 -7.97
C TRP A 202 -10.40 -3.14 -9.25
N ASN A 203 -11.08 -2.40 -10.12
CA ASN A 203 -11.61 -2.95 -11.37
C ASN A 203 -10.48 -3.39 -12.30
N LYS A 204 -9.35 -2.68 -12.34
CA LYS A 204 -8.15 -3.12 -13.06
C LYS A 204 -7.58 -4.41 -12.49
N LEU A 205 -7.49 -4.52 -11.17
CA LEU A 205 -7.05 -5.74 -10.49
C LEU A 205 -7.96 -6.93 -10.86
N GLN A 206 -9.27 -6.74 -10.75
CA GLN A 206 -10.26 -7.79 -11.05
C GLN A 206 -10.27 -8.21 -12.53
N LYS A 207 -10.03 -7.27 -13.46
CA LYS A 207 -9.83 -7.62 -14.88
C LYS A 207 -8.64 -8.55 -15.10
N SER A 208 -7.55 -8.34 -14.36
CA SER A 208 -6.33 -9.14 -14.48
C SER A 208 -6.43 -10.51 -13.80
N LEU A 209 -7.04 -10.58 -12.62
CA LEU A 209 -7.04 -11.79 -11.78
C LEU A 209 -8.32 -12.63 -11.91
N LYS A 210 -9.48 -12.00 -12.12
CA LYS A 210 -10.80 -12.63 -12.18
C LYS A 210 -11.10 -13.53 -10.96
N LEU A 211 -10.82 -13.04 -9.75
CA LEU A 211 -10.91 -13.81 -8.50
C LEU A 211 -12.09 -13.39 -7.61
N PRO A 212 -12.75 -14.34 -6.92
CA PRO A 212 -13.74 -14.04 -5.89
C PRO A 212 -13.09 -13.43 -4.63
N LEU A 213 -13.87 -12.67 -3.84
CA LEU A 213 -13.39 -11.92 -2.67
C LEU A 213 -12.52 -12.71 -1.65
N PRO A 214 -12.84 -13.97 -1.28
CA PRO A 214 -12.04 -14.72 -0.30
C PRO A 214 -10.63 -15.06 -0.81
N LEU A 215 -10.53 -15.44 -2.09
CA LEU A 215 -9.24 -15.75 -2.71
C LEU A 215 -8.42 -14.49 -2.99
N LEU A 216 -9.08 -13.36 -3.20
CA LEU A 216 -8.41 -12.08 -3.38
C LEU A 216 -7.74 -11.60 -2.08
N TYR A 217 -8.32 -11.86 -0.91
CA TYR A 217 -7.68 -11.54 0.37
C TYR A 217 -6.34 -12.27 0.53
N LEU A 218 -6.34 -13.58 0.27
CA LEU A 218 -5.13 -14.40 0.28
C LEU A 218 -4.11 -13.87 -0.72
N PHE A 219 -4.54 -13.53 -1.93
CA PHE A 219 -3.66 -12.92 -2.93
C PHE A 219 -3.05 -11.60 -2.46
N ILE A 220 -3.84 -10.69 -1.87
CA ILE A 220 -3.37 -9.38 -1.36
C ILE A 220 -2.38 -9.58 -0.20
N LEU A 221 -2.60 -10.56 0.67
CA LEU A 221 -1.65 -10.92 1.73
C LEU A 221 -0.36 -11.53 1.15
N LEU A 222 -0.48 -12.38 0.13
CA LEU A 222 0.65 -13.03 -0.52
C LEU A 222 1.51 -12.07 -1.35
N LEU A 223 0.96 -10.96 -1.85
CA LEU A 223 1.74 -9.89 -2.49
C LEU A 223 2.78 -9.26 -1.53
N CYS A 224 2.59 -9.38 -0.22
CA CYS A 224 3.55 -8.92 0.78
C CYS A 224 4.68 -9.94 1.04
N ASN A 225 4.53 -11.19 0.57
CA ASN A 225 5.46 -12.28 0.83
C ASN A 225 6.44 -12.48 -0.35
N PRO A 226 7.77 -12.35 -0.13
CA PRO A 226 8.77 -12.42 -1.21
C PRO A 226 8.84 -13.82 -1.87
N LEU A 227 8.58 -14.89 -1.11
CA LEU A 227 8.63 -16.28 -1.59
C LEU A 227 7.58 -16.58 -2.68
N PHE A 228 6.49 -15.80 -2.74
CA PHE A 228 5.42 -16.05 -3.70
C PHE A 228 5.59 -15.32 -5.04
N ARG A 229 6.47 -14.31 -5.07
CA ARG A 229 6.73 -13.50 -6.27
C ARG A 229 7.54 -14.27 -7.32
N SER A 230 8.45 -15.16 -6.90
CA SER A 230 9.17 -16.06 -7.81
C SER A 230 8.23 -17.08 -8.47
N LEU A 231 7.29 -17.65 -7.69
CA LEU A 231 6.25 -18.57 -8.17
C LEU A 231 5.25 -17.91 -9.13
N LEU A 232 4.83 -16.67 -8.86
CA LEU A 232 3.94 -15.94 -9.78
C LEU A 232 4.64 -15.57 -11.10
N CYS A 233 5.95 -15.26 -11.08
CA CYS A 233 6.70 -14.94 -12.30
C CYS A 233 6.88 -16.17 -13.22
N THR A 234 7.06 -17.37 -12.66
CA THR A 234 7.12 -18.61 -13.44
C THR A 234 5.75 -19.04 -13.96
N LEU A 235 4.67 -18.79 -13.20
CA LEU A 235 3.30 -19.17 -13.57
C LEU A 235 2.67 -18.24 -14.61
N PHE A 236 2.98 -16.95 -14.63
CA PHE A 236 2.44 -16.03 -15.66
C PHE A 236 3.11 -16.18 -17.03
N HIS A 237 4.31 -16.76 -17.11
CA HIS A 237 4.98 -17.05 -18.38
C HIS A 237 4.61 -18.41 -18.97
N CYS A 238 4.14 -19.34 -18.15
CA CYS A 238 3.65 -20.64 -18.60
C CYS A 238 2.14 -20.54 -18.87
N LYS A 239 1.73 -20.46 -20.14
CA LYS A 239 0.34 -20.65 -20.59
C LYS A 239 -0.11 -22.10 -20.35
N SER A 240 -0.15 -22.55 -19.10
CA SER A 240 -0.63 -23.90 -18.76
C SER A 240 -1.91 -23.82 -17.94
N THR A 241 -2.90 -24.55 -18.43
CA THR A 241 -4.32 -24.57 -18.05
C THR A 241 -4.60 -25.52 -16.89
N VAL A 242 -3.84 -25.42 -15.78
CA VAL A 242 -4.18 -26.06 -14.49
C VAL A 242 -3.75 -25.12 -13.35
N PRO A 243 -4.60 -24.84 -12.35
CA PRO A 243 -4.92 -23.46 -12.06
C PRO A 243 -4.10 -22.89 -10.91
N VAL A 244 -3.73 -21.61 -11.03
CA VAL A 244 -3.28 -20.74 -9.93
C VAL A 244 -4.12 -20.91 -8.65
N PHE A 245 -5.38 -21.32 -8.80
CA PHE A 245 -6.29 -21.73 -7.73
C PHE A 245 -5.78 -22.87 -6.86
N TYR A 246 -5.19 -23.93 -7.41
CA TYR A 246 -4.75 -25.10 -6.64
C TYR A 246 -3.52 -24.76 -5.79
N LEU A 247 -2.59 -23.97 -6.34
CA LEU A 247 -1.42 -23.49 -5.59
C LEU A 247 -1.82 -22.54 -4.46
N LEU A 248 -2.70 -21.57 -4.72
CA LEU A 248 -3.26 -20.69 -3.67
C LEU A 248 -3.99 -21.48 -2.59
N TYR A 249 -4.70 -22.55 -2.96
CA TYR A 249 -5.40 -23.45 -2.03
C TYR A 249 -4.43 -24.32 -1.21
N CYS A 250 -3.36 -24.84 -1.81
CA CYS A 250 -2.32 -25.58 -1.10
C CYS A 250 -1.58 -24.69 -0.10
N ILE A 251 -1.32 -23.42 -0.44
CA ILE A 251 -0.67 -22.46 0.47
C ILE A 251 -1.61 -22.06 1.59
N TYR A 252 -2.90 -21.90 1.30
CA TYR A 252 -3.93 -21.71 2.31
C TYR A 252 -3.91 -22.86 3.34
N PHE A 253 -3.85 -24.11 2.88
CA PHE A 253 -3.78 -25.27 3.76
C PHE A 253 -2.45 -25.32 4.56
N ALA A 254 -1.33 -25.04 3.91
CA ALA A 254 -0.02 -25.04 4.57
C ALA A 254 0.16 -23.90 5.59
N THR A 255 -0.46 -22.73 5.36
CA THR A 255 -0.39 -21.58 6.28
C THR A 255 -1.39 -21.69 7.43
N MET A 256 -2.58 -22.27 7.21
CA MET A 256 -3.53 -22.58 8.28
C MET A 256 -3.00 -23.67 9.23
N ALA A 257 -2.24 -24.64 8.73
CA ALA A 257 -1.57 -25.65 9.56
C ALA A 257 -0.49 -25.06 10.49
N PHE A 258 0.05 -23.88 10.18
CA PHE A 258 1.08 -23.21 10.99
C PHE A 258 0.52 -22.24 12.03
N PHE A 259 -0.77 -21.87 11.93
CA PHE A 259 -1.41 -20.85 12.77
C PHE A 259 -2.53 -21.35 13.68
N LEU A 260 -2.94 -22.63 13.60
CA LEU A 260 -3.73 -23.24 14.67
C LEU A 260 -2.80 -23.78 15.75
N PRO A 261 -2.88 -23.29 17.01
CA PRO A 261 -2.30 -24.01 18.12
C PRO A 261 -3.02 -25.35 18.23
N LEU A 262 -2.26 -26.45 18.23
CA LEU A 262 -2.75 -27.75 18.70
C LEU A 262 -3.50 -27.53 20.03
N PRO A 263 -4.74 -28.02 20.18
CA PRO A 263 -5.42 -27.94 21.46
C PRO A 263 -4.55 -28.67 22.51
N PRO A 264 -4.40 -28.12 23.72
CA PRO A 264 -3.66 -28.81 24.76
C PRO A 264 -4.36 -30.13 25.06
N LEU A 265 -3.59 -31.22 25.05
CA LEU A 265 -3.99 -32.50 25.60
C LEU A 265 -4.30 -32.28 27.08
N THR A 266 -5.56 -32.04 27.42
CA THR A 266 -6.03 -32.08 28.80
C THR A 266 -5.97 -33.52 29.25
N HIS A 267 -4.98 -33.81 30.11
CA HIS A 267 -4.95 -34.99 30.95
C HIS A 267 -6.31 -35.16 31.64
N LEU A 268 -7.06 -36.19 31.27
CA LEU A 268 -8.08 -36.79 32.12
C LEU A 268 -7.37 -37.45 33.30
N SER A 269 -7.05 -36.67 34.32
CA SER A 269 -6.68 -37.19 35.64
C SER A 269 -7.96 -37.47 36.42
N CYS A 270 -8.25 -38.76 36.51
CA CYS A 270 -9.21 -39.43 37.37
C CYS A 270 -8.95 -39.11 38.85
N SER A 271 -9.98 -38.75 39.63
CA SER A 271 -10.10 -38.93 41.10
C SER A 271 -11.49 -38.42 41.53
N HIS A 272 -12.50 -39.30 41.56
CA HIS A 272 -13.09 -39.95 42.75
C HIS A 272 -13.76 -38.99 43.74
N CYS A 273 -15.06 -39.21 43.99
CA CYS A 273 -15.62 -39.39 45.34
C CYS A 273 -17.13 -39.72 45.29
N ILE A 274 -17.46 -40.91 45.81
CA ILE A 274 -18.71 -41.36 46.46
C ILE A 274 -19.94 -41.55 45.57
#